data_AF-A0A923NRI4-F1
#
_entry.id   AF-A0A923NRI4-F1
#
_cell.length_a   1.000
_cell.length_b   1.000
_cell.length_c   1.000
_cell.angle_alpha   90.00
_cell.angle_beta   90.00
_cell.angle_gamma   90.00
#
_symmetry.space_group_name_H-M   'P 1'
#
loop_
_entity.id
_entity.type
_entity.pdbx_description
1 polymer ?
#
loop_
_entity_poly.entity_id
_entity_poly.type
_entity_poly.pdbx_seq_one_letter_code
_entity_poly.pdbx_strand_id
1 'polypeptide(L)'
;MKKILFVIFIPLILLSCRKIYDFSQLQEAHSSIVLDLESKKIVFVGENHSNIYPILYFTKYLDDFYDAGLRYIFLEGNYPMLQFDSNVYKIIPPWINSGWRYEEHILEERILNINNMNKNDPIHIIFPEEGFIEDANYTLKGQCELLNKRDYYAQSNIIKSLEGSKKSEKAIVFYGSDHGNRNVQKFYDFDWKSIGVYLNEYYGKNFVNYKIDTFYDSSQIYGKFGEKECVVVSDSIKLNLYREDFISSYERLCITKTELYGVPYCYIPTKKNIDVLIQNVQLQINSSGRNKTQPTVVGNNYMQFLLATYYLKYYFGNDFPYTFETDFNQLQPALEKISPLINKNQLYGDSKIEELEEYAKYLYAYGMLTEYLNNPKPEYIEGILYNMKEANKINSHDIWPQYWISYFRTEQAGYSEKKSDYRKALREWEKLLRNQLIYASPVLKLTYRKMALCEEKTGDFEKQQFYLEKARQVSSLLDFDYKQYVYFGY
;
A
#
# COMPACT_ATOMS: atom_id res chain seq x y z
N MET A 1 -2.08 -5.16 76.92
CA MET A 1 -2.28 -4.24 75.79
C MET A 1 -1.39 -4.65 74.63
N LYS A 2 -1.95 -5.33 73.62
CA LYS A 2 -1.30 -5.55 72.32
C LYS A 2 -2.27 -5.06 71.26
N LYS A 3 -1.89 -3.99 70.56
CA LYS A 3 -2.64 -3.43 69.42
C LYS A 3 -2.56 -4.45 68.27
N ILE A 4 -3.67 -5.08 67.93
CA ILE A 4 -3.80 -5.84 66.69
C ILE A 4 -4.07 -4.80 65.60
N LEU A 5 -3.07 -4.61 64.75
CA LEU A 5 -3.17 -3.79 63.55
C LEU A 5 -4.15 -4.49 62.60
N PHE A 6 -5.33 -3.90 62.40
CA PHE A 6 -6.24 -4.31 61.33
C PHE A 6 -5.59 -3.91 60.00
N VAL A 7 -4.89 -4.84 59.37
CA VAL A 7 -4.45 -4.70 57.99
C VAL A 7 -5.70 -4.86 57.13
N ILE A 8 -6.27 -3.74 56.71
CA ILE A 8 -7.30 -3.73 55.67
C ILE A 8 -6.62 -4.19 54.39
N PHE A 9 -6.82 -5.45 54.03
CA PHE A 9 -6.55 -5.98 52.70
C PHE A 9 -7.54 -5.30 51.75
N ILE A 10 -7.17 -4.16 51.17
CA ILE A 10 -7.79 -3.69 49.93
C ILE A 10 -7.16 -4.56 48.85
N PRO A 11 -7.89 -5.50 48.21
CA PRO A 11 -7.39 -6.07 46.98
C PRO A 11 -7.35 -4.91 45.98
N LEU A 12 -6.14 -4.43 45.70
CA LEU A 12 -5.84 -3.69 44.49
C LEU A 12 -6.17 -4.64 43.32
N ILE A 13 -7.45 -4.69 42.98
CA ILE A 13 -7.90 -5.14 41.67
C ILE A 13 -7.37 -4.06 40.72
N LEU A 14 -6.11 -4.21 40.32
CA LEU A 14 -5.56 -3.61 39.12
C LEU A 14 -6.25 -4.31 37.93
N LEU A 15 -7.54 -4.06 37.77
CA LEU A 15 -8.19 -4.26 36.49
C LEU A 15 -7.50 -3.27 35.56
N SER A 16 -6.61 -3.80 34.71
CA SER A 16 -6.39 -3.23 33.39
C SER A 16 -7.77 -3.21 32.71
N CYS A 17 -8.56 -2.16 32.97
CA CYS A 17 -9.85 -1.96 32.35
C CYS A 17 -9.60 -1.59 30.90
N ARG A 18 -9.47 -2.61 30.05
CA ARG A 18 -9.52 -2.43 28.60
C ARG A 18 -10.85 -1.78 28.24
N LYS A 19 -10.83 -0.68 27.50
CA LYS A 19 -12.06 0.02 27.07
C LYS A 19 -12.67 -0.79 25.93
N ILE A 20 -13.92 -1.24 26.10
CA ILE A 20 -14.63 -1.98 25.05
C ILE A 20 -15.66 -1.04 24.42
N TYR A 21 -15.57 -0.85 23.11
CA TYR A 21 -16.60 -0.17 22.32
C TYR A 21 -17.53 -1.20 21.69
N ASP A 22 -18.84 -1.10 21.95
CA ASP A 22 -19.83 -1.93 21.27
C ASP A 22 -20.35 -1.18 20.03
N PHE A 23 -19.93 -1.66 18.87
CA PHE A 23 -20.32 -1.15 17.56
C PHE A 23 -21.51 -1.90 16.95
N SER A 24 -21.93 -3.02 17.55
CA SER A 24 -23.01 -3.86 17.00
C SER A 24 -24.35 -3.12 16.88
N GLN A 25 -24.56 -2.10 17.70
CA GLN A 25 -25.77 -1.28 17.70
C GLN A 25 -25.69 -0.04 16.79
N LEU A 26 -24.53 0.25 16.20
CA LEU A 26 -24.35 1.42 15.35
C LEU A 26 -24.85 1.19 13.93
N GLN A 27 -25.22 2.26 13.23
CA GLN A 27 -25.69 2.17 11.84
C GLN A 27 -24.55 1.72 10.92
N GLU A 28 -24.85 0.84 9.97
CA GLU A 28 -23.90 0.47 8.92
C GLU A 28 -23.62 1.65 7.98
N ALA A 29 -22.37 1.79 7.57
CA ALA A 29 -21.95 2.89 6.72
C ALA A 29 -22.67 2.90 5.36
N HIS A 30 -22.95 1.72 4.76
CA HIS A 30 -23.61 1.65 3.46
C HIS A 30 -25.04 2.21 3.56
N SER A 31 -25.78 1.86 4.62
CA SER A 31 -27.16 2.33 4.80
C SER A 31 -27.20 3.84 5.03
N SER A 32 -26.22 4.41 5.75
CA SER A 32 -26.12 5.87 5.89
C SER A 32 -25.81 6.56 4.56
N ILE A 33 -24.91 5.99 3.75
CA ILE A 33 -24.56 6.53 2.43
C ILE A 33 -25.78 6.50 1.51
N VAL A 34 -26.56 5.40 1.49
CA VAL A 34 -27.81 5.29 0.73
C VAL A 34 -28.79 6.40 1.11
N LEU A 35 -29.07 6.58 2.41
CA LEU A 35 -29.98 7.63 2.89
C LEU A 35 -29.49 9.05 2.52
N ASP A 36 -28.18 9.26 2.58
CA ASP A 36 -27.59 10.53 2.16
C ASP A 36 -27.65 10.71 0.63
N LEU A 37 -27.48 9.67 -0.18
CA LEU A 37 -27.65 9.78 -1.64
C LEU A 37 -29.08 10.13 -2.03
N GLU A 38 -30.06 9.50 -1.39
CA GLU A 38 -31.49 9.79 -1.63
C GLU A 38 -31.80 11.27 -1.37
N SER A 39 -31.23 11.84 -0.31
CA SER A 39 -31.56 13.18 0.19
C SER A 39 -30.64 14.30 -0.29
N LYS A 40 -29.34 14.03 -0.49
CA LYS A 40 -28.29 15.00 -0.86
C LYS A 40 -27.94 14.90 -2.34
N LYS A 41 -27.23 15.88 -2.89
CA LYS A 41 -26.81 15.87 -4.30
C LYS A 41 -25.51 15.10 -4.50
N ILE A 42 -24.60 15.23 -3.53
CA ILE A 42 -23.25 14.73 -3.61
C ILE A 42 -22.79 14.22 -2.24
N VAL A 43 -22.14 13.06 -2.25
CA VAL A 43 -21.54 12.42 -1.07
C VAL A 43 -20.04 12.28 -1.34
N PHE A 44 -19.20 12.80 -0.46
CA PHE A 44 -17.77 12.52 -0.47
C PHE A 44 -17.47 11.33 0.43
N VAL A 45 -16.77 10.33 -0.08
CA VAL A 45 -16.32 9.15 0.66
C VAL A 45 -14.80 9.15 0.64
N GLY A 46 -14.22 9.56 1.77
CA GLY A 46 -12.78 9.58 2.00
C GLY A 46 -12.25 8.20 2.33
N GLU A 47 -11.28 7.74 1.55
CA GLU A 47 -10.54 6.50 1.79
C GLU A 47 -9.07 6.78 2.13
N ASN A 48 -8.32 5.72 2.44
CA ASN A 48 -6.89 5.78 2.66
C ASN A 48 -6.26 4.90 1.58
N HIS A 49 -5.48 5.48 0.65
CA HIS A 49 -4.95 4.77 -0.51
C HIS A 49 -4.16 3.48 -0.18
N SER A 50 -3.70 3.34 1.06
CA SER A 50 -3.02 2.13 1.52
C SER A 50 -3.97 0.99 1.91
N ASN A 51 -5.22 1.31 2.23
CA ASN A 51 -6.28 0.38 2.62
C ASN A 51 -7.23 0.17 1.43
N ILE A 52 -7.29 -1.06 0.90
CA ILE A 52 -8.15 -1.40 -0.24
C ILE A 52 -9.58 -1.76 0.17
N TYR A 53 -9.81 -1.97 1.47
CA TYR A 53 -11.12 -2.35 1.99
C TYR A 53 -12.23 -1.35 1.62
N PRO A 54 -12.04 -0.02 1.69
CA PRO A 54 -13.05 0.93 1.24
C PRO A 54 -13.47 0.73 -0.22
N ILE A 55 -12.55 0.38 -1.12
CA ILE A 55 -12.87 0.09 -2.52
C ILE A 55 -13.74 -1.16 -2.62
N LEU A 56 -13.32 -2.26 -2.00
CA LEU A 56 -14.10 -3.52 -1.99
C LEU A 56 -15.49 -3.35 -1.38
N TYR A 57 -15.56 -2.62 -0.27
CA TYR A 57 -16.80 -2.28 0.40
C TYR A 57 -17.69 -1.45 -0.54
N PHE A 58 -17.13 -0.43 -1.19
CA PHE A 58 -17.86 0.39 -2.14
C PHE A 58 -18.37 -0.41 -3.34
N THR A 59 -17.56 -1.31 -3.90
CA THR A 59 -17.94 -2.20 -5.00
C THR A 59 -19.06 -3.17 -4.61
N LYS A 60 -19.02 -3.73 -3.40
CA LYS A 60 -20.02 -4.68 -2.88
C LYS A 60 -21.41 -4.07 -2.81
N TYR A 61 -21.53 -2.79 -2.45
CA TYR A 61 -22.81 -2.10 -2.26
C TYR A 61 -23.18 -1.18 -3.44
N LEU A 62 -22.52 -1.33 -4.59
CA LEU A 62 -22.69 -0.42 -5.71
C LEU A 62 -24.12 -0.44 -6.29
N ASP A 63 -24.81 -1.58 -6.28
CA ASP A 63 -26.21 -1.66 -6.72
C ASP A 63 -27.14 -0.86 -5.79
N ASP A 64 -26.95 -0.96 -4.48
CA ASP A 64 -27.73 -0.19 -3.51
C ASP A 64 -27.54 1.32 -3.72
N PHE A 65 -26.31 1.75 -4.00
CA PHE A 65 -26.03 3.15 -4.32
C PHE A 65 -26.66 3.57 -5.66
N TYR A 66 -26.63 2.69 -6.66
CA TYR A 66 -27.29 2.93 -7.95
C TYR A 66 -28.80 3.13 -7.78
N ASP A 67 -29.45 2.28 -6.99
CA ASP A 67 -30.88 2.38 -6.68
C ASP A 67 -31.22 3.64 -5.88
N ALA A 68 -30.30 4.10 -5.02
CA ALA A 68 -30.40 5.39 -4.32
C ALA A 68 -30.23 6.63 -5.22
N GLY A 69 -29.96 6.43 -6.51
CA GLY A 69 -29.85 7.49 -7.53
C GLY A 69 -28.43 7.83 -7.97
N LEU A 70 -27.40 7.06 -7.58
CA LEU A 70 -26.02 7.26 -8.03
C LEU A 70 -25.92 7.19 -9.56
N ARG A 71 -25.50 8.28 -10.20
CA ARG A 71 -25.20 8.33 -11.64
C ARG A 71 -23.84 8.93 -11.97
N TYR A 72 -23.15 9.52 -10.98
CA TYR A 72 -21.83 10.09 -11.16
C TYR A 72 -20.88 9.56 -10.10
N ILE A 73 -19.76 8.97 -10.52
CA ILE A 73 -18.65 8.60 -9.64
C ILE A 73 -17.44 9.41 -10.07
N PHE A 74 -16.90 10.19 -9.14
CA PHE A 74 -15.67 10.95 -9.32
C PHE A 74 -14.54 10.22 -8.61
N LEU A 75 -13.49 9.85 -9.36
CA LEU A 75 -12.33 9.11 -8.86
C LEU A 75 -11.08 10.00 -8.89
N GLU A 76 -10.21 9.84 -7.89
CA GLU A 76 -8.93 10.55 -7.81
C GLU A 76 -7.94 10.10 -8.89
N GLY A 77 -7.11 11.03 -9.37
CA GLY A 77 -6.12 10.78 -10.40
C GLY A 77 -6.63 11.01 -11.82
N ASN A 78 -5.80 10.65 -12.80
CA ASN A 78 -5.89 11.18 -14.16
C ASN A 78 -6.07 10.08 -15.23
N TYR A 79 -6.49 8.87 -14.84
CA TYR A 79 -6.44 7.71 -15.75
C TYR A 79 -7.67 6.79 -15.60
N PRO A 80 -8.68 6.89 -16.48
CA PRO A 80 -9.71 5.86 -16.63
C PRO A 80 -9.08 4.52 -17.02
N MET A 81 -9.24 3.47 -16.20
CA MET A 81 -8.72 2.14 -16.55
C MET A 81 -9.47 1.55 -17.78
N LEU A 82 -10.70 2.01 -18.05
CA LEU A 82 -11.54 1.56 -19.18
C LEU A 82 -11.14 2.08 -20.57
N GLN A 83 -10.19 3.01 -20.69
CA GLN A 83 -9.68 3.47 -22.00
C GLN A 83 -8.29 2.91 -22.35
N PHE A 84 -7.75 1.98 -21.57
CA PHE A 84 -6.45 1.39 -21.87
C PHE A 84 -6.57 0.32 -22.95
N ASP A 85 -6.23 0.70 -24.18
CA ASP A 85 -5.54 -0.24 -25.07
C ASP A 85 -4.21 -0.59 -24.36
N SER A 86 -4.12 -1.81 -23.83
CA SER A 86 -3.03 -2.42 -23.03
C SER A 86 -2.97 -2.07 -21.52
N ASN A 87 -3.26 -3.08 -20.68
CA ASN A 87 -2.41 -3.59 -19.59
C ASN A 87 -1.41 -2.66 -18.84
N VAL A 88 -1.72 -1.40 -18.50
CA VAL A 88 -0.82 -0.58 -17.65
C VAL A 88 -0.96 -0.96 -16.17
N TYR A 89 -0.64 -2.22 -15.87
CA TYR A 89 -0.28 -2.66 -14.51
C TYR A 89 1.14 -2.17 -14.25
N LYS A 90 1.29 -1.16 -13.39
CA LYS A 90 2.61 -0.68 -12.98
C LYS A 90 3.21 -1.66 -12.00
N ILE A 91 4.31 -2.32 -12.39
CA ILE A 91 5.05 -3.19 -11.47
C ILE A 91 5.75 -2.29 -10.47
N ILE A 92 5.18 -2.27 -9.28
CA ILE A 92 5.63 -1.45 -8.18
C ILE A 92 6.43 -2.35 -7.23
N PRO A 93 7.53 -1.85 -6.63
CA PRO A 93 8.26 -2.59 -5.63
C PRO A 93 7.33 -3.10 -4.53
N PRO A 94 7.56 -4.31 -3.99
CA PRO A 94 6.69 -4.88 -2.96
C PRO A 94 6.61 -4.05 -1.68
N TRP A 95 7.45 -3.03 -1.49
CA TRP A 95 7.38 -2.12 -0.35
C TRP A 95 6.61 -0.81 -0.63
N ILE A 96 6.08 -0.63 -1.83
CA ILE A 96 5.26 0.52 -2.20
C ILE A 96 3.80 0.03 -2.32
N ASN A 97 2.93 0.55 -1.44
CA ASN A 97 1.52 0.20 -1.35
C ASN A 97 0.83 0.40 -2.69
N SER A 98 0.35 -0.70 -3.29
CA SER A 98 -0.26 -0.61 -4.63
C SER A 98 -1.29 -1.68 -4.95
N GLY A 99 -1.92 -2.34 -3.96
CA GLY A 99 -3.09 -3.16 -4.30
C GLY A 99 -4.22 -2.33 -4.90
N TRP A 100 -4.45 -1.09 -4.44
CA TRP A 100 -5.53 -0.17 -4.86
C TRP A 100 -6.02 -0.28 -6.32
N ARG A 101 -5.10 -0.37 -7.30
CA ARG A 101 -5.41 -0.45 -8.73
C ARG A 101 -6.12 -1.73 -9.17
N TYR A 102 -5.88 -2.85 -8.49
CA TYR A 102 -6.60 -4.09 -8.78
C TYR A 102 -8.04 -4.03 -8.27
N GLU A 103 -8.25 -3.53 -7.06
CA GLU A 103 -9.60 -3.37 -6.53
C GLU A 103 -10.38 -2.27 -7.26
N GLU A 104 -9.72 -1.21 -7.73
CA GLU A 104 -10.32 -0.22 -8.65
C GLU A 104 -10.83 -0.87 -9.93
N HIS A 105 -10.09 -1.85 -10.49
CA HIS A 105 -10.55 -2.59 -11.66
C HIS A 105 -11.83 -3.40 -11.37
N ILE A 106 -11.93 -4.02 -10.19
CA ILE A 106 -13.14 -4.75 -9.78
C ILE A 106 -14.33 -3.78 -9.65
N LEU A 107 -14.10 -2.58 -9.10
CA LEU A 107 -15.10 -1.52 -9.05
C LEU A 107 -15.56 -1.13 -10.47
N GLU A 108 -14.64 -0.90 -11.39
CA GLU A 108 -14.97 -0.54 -12.77
C GLU A 108 -15.73 -1.66 -13.50
N GLU A 109 -15.34 -2.93 -13.33
CA GLU A 109 -16.07 -4.07 -13.90
C GLU A 109 -17.50 -4.13 -13.37
N ARG A 110 -17.72 -3.84 -12.07
CA ARG A 110 -19.06 -3.76 -11.50
C ARG A 110 -19.87 -2.62 -12.13
N ILE A 111 -19.26 -1.44 -12.32
CA ILE A 111 -19.90 -0.29 -12.98
C ILE A 111 -20.30 -0.66 -14.42
N LEU A 112 -19.41 -1.30 -15.18
CA LEU A 112 -19.71 -1.78 -16.53
C LEU A 112 -20.91 -2.75 -16.55
N ASN A 113 -20.97 -3.67 -15.59
CA ASN A 113 -22.08 -4.61 -15.48
C ASN A 113 -23.41 -3.89 -15.21
N ILE A 114 -23.43 -2.92 -14.28
CA ILE A 114 -24.62 -2.09 -14.01
C ILE A 114 -25.02 -1.30 -15.26
N ASN A 115 -24.06 -0.67 -15.95
CA ASN A 115 -24.32 0.11 -17.16
C ASN A 115 -24.84 -0.74 -18.32
N ASN A 116 -24.33 -1.97 -18.47
CA ASN A 116 -24.80 -2.91 -19.48
C ASN A 116 -26.25 -3.35 -19.25
N MET A 117 -26.67 -3.46 -17.98
CA MET A 117 -28.05 -3.75 -17.60
C MET A 117 -28.95 -2.51 -17.73
N ASN A 118 -28.39 -1.31 -17.53
CA ASN A 118 -29.13 -0.03 -17.49
C ASN A 118 -28.66 0.96 -18.56
N LYS A 119 -28.65 0.56 -19.84
CA LYS A 119 -28.05 1.33 -20.94
C LYS A 119 -28.57 2.76 -21.13
N ASN A 120 -29.81 3.02 -20.74
CA ASN A 120 -30.44 4.35 -20.86
C ASN A 120 -30.25 5.23 -19.62
N ASP A 121 -29.63 4.70 -18.57
CA ASP A 121 -29.44 5.36 -17.29
C ASP A 121 -28.12 4.94 -16.64
N PRO A 122 -26.97 5.13 -17.33
CA PRO A 122 -25.69 4.63 -16.87
C PRO A 122 -25.11 5.47 -15.73
N ILE A 123 -24.19 4.86 -14.99
CA ILE A 123 -23.23 5.54 -14.14
C ILE A 123 -22.11 6.12 -15.02
N HIS A 124 -21.84 7.41 -14.86
CA HIS A 124 -20.73 8.14 -15.45
C HIS A 124 -19.54 8.15 -14.49
N ILE A 125 -18.42 7.55 -14.91
CA ILE A 125 -17.13 7.68 -14.23
C ILE A 125 -16.42 8.90 -14.78
N ILE A 126 -15.99 9.80 -13.91
CA ILE A 126 -15.30 11.04 -14.26
C ILE A 126 -14.03 11.13 -13.43
N PHE A 127 -12.94 11.55 -14.05
CA PHE A 127 -11.67 11.88 -13.41
C PHE A 127 -11.53 13.41 -13.38
N PRO A 128 -11.89 14.08 -12.27
CA PRO A 128 -11.90 15.54 -12.18
C PRO A 128 -10.57 16.22 -12.49
N GLU A 129 -9.46 15.49 -12.35
CA GLU A 129 -8.10 15.98 -12.58
C GLU A 129 -7.63 15.76 -14.03
N GLU A 130 -8.44 15.15 -14.88
CA GLU A 130 -8.12 14.93 -16.29
C GLU A 130 -7.80 16.26 -16.99
N GLY A 131 -6.60 16.34 -17.59
CA GLY A 131 -6.10 17.55 -18.25
C GLY A 131 -5.42 18.56 -17.33
N PHE A 132 -5.34 18.30 -16.01
CA PHE A 132 -4.51 19.08 -15.10
C PHE A 132 -3.02 18.83 -15.39
N ILE A 133 -2.24 19.90 -15.51
CA ILE A 133 -0.79 19.83 -15.72
C ILE A 133 -0.11 20.20 -14.41
N GLU A 134 0.63 19.26 -13.85
CA GLU A 134 1.42 19.48 -12.65
C GLU A 134 2.71 20.25 -12.97
N ASP A 135 2.85 21.45 -12.42
CA ASP A 135 4.13 22.15 -12.40
C ASP A 135 5.00 21.57 -11.29
N ALA A 136 6.11 20.92 -11.65
CA ALA A 136 7.01 20.33 -10.66
C ALA A 136 7.65 21.42 -9.77
N ASN A 137 7.24 21.50 -8.50
CA ASN A 137 7.87 22.35 -7.49
C ASN A 137 8.09 21.57 -6.20
N TYR A 138 9.35 21.29 -5.89
CA TYR A 138 9.77 20.41 -4.78
C TYR A 138 9.91 21.14 -3.43
N THR A 139 9.49 22.40 -3.32
CA THR A 139 9.44 23.10 -2.03
C THR A 139 8.15 22.78 -1.27
N LEU A 140 8.16 22.80 0.07
CA LEU A 140 6.94 22.55 0.88
C LEU A 140 5.80 23.52 0.53
N LYS A 141 6.14 24.78 0.30
CA LYS A 141 5.19 25.80 -0.18
C LYS A 141 4.65 25.45 -1.57
N GLY A 142 5.55 25.08 -2.48
CA GLY A 142 5.18 24.68 -3.84
C GLY A 142 4.26 23.47 -3.88
N GLN A 143 4.48 22.48 -3.00
CA GLN A 143 3.58 21.34 -2.82
C GLN A 143 2.19 21.78 -2.35
N CYS A 144 2.10 22.66 -1.35
CA CYS A 144 0.81 23.18 -0.91
C CYS A 144 0.09 24.00 -1.99
N GLU A 145 0.83 24.83 -2.75
CA GLU A 145 0.27 25.58 -3.87
C GLU A 145 -0.23 24.65 -4.99
N LEU A 146 0.49 23.56 -5.26
CA LEU A 146 0.09 22.54 -6.21
C LEU A 146 -1.19 21.83 -5.76
N LEU A 147 -1.28 21.40 -4.50
CA LEU A 147 -2.49 20.78 -3.93
C LEU A 147 -3.70 21.71 -4.04
N ASN A 148 -3.55 23.00 -3.69
CA ASN A 148 -4.62 23.98 -3.85
C ASN A 148 -5.06 24.15 -5.31
N LYS A 149 -4.12 24.21 -6.26
CA LYS A 149 -4.44 24.30 -7.70
C LYS A 149 -5.17 23.05 -8.18
N ARG A 150 -4.68 21.87 -7.78
CA ARG A 150 -5.24 20.56 -8.15
C ARG A 150 -6.67 20.43 -7.63
N ASP A 151 -6.88 20.69 -6.34
CA ASP A 151 -8.20 20.59 -5.72
C ASP A 151 -9.18 21.63 -6.24
N TYR A 152 -8.71 22.87 -6.52
CA TYR A 152 -9.53 23.89 -7.16
C TYR A 152 -9.95 23.50 -8.59
N TYR A 153 -9.07 22.85 -9.35
CA TYR A 153 -9.36 22.34 -10.68
C TYR A 153 -10.37 21.20 -10.62
N ALA A 154 -10.10 20.19 -9.77
CA ALA A 154 -10.95 19.03 -9.57
C ALA A 154 -12.37 19.42 -9.12
N GLN A 155 -12.51 20.25 -8.09
CA GLN A 155 -13.83 20.67 -7.61
C GLN A 155 -14.62 21.44 -8.67
N SER A 156 -13.95 22.26 -9.50
CA SER A 156 -14.60 23.01 -10.58
C SER A 156 -15.20 22.05 -11.61
N ASN A 157 -14.47 20.99 -11.96
CA ASN A 157 -14.92 19.97 -12.90
C ASN A 157 -16.05 19.10 -12.30
N ILE A 158 -15.98 18.77 -11.00
CA ILE A 158 -17.06 18.07 -10.29
C ILE A 158 -18.36 18.90 -10.36
N ILE A 159 -18.30 20.17 -9.97
CA ILE A 159 -19.46 21.07 -9.97
C ILE A 159 -20.05 21.20 -11.37
N LYS A 160 -19.21 21.48 -12.37
CA LYS A 160 -19.62 21.64 -13.76
C LYS A 160 -20.31 20.40 -14.32
N SER A 161 -19.80 19.20 -14.01
CA SER A 161 -20.42 17.93 -14.43
C SER A 161 -21.82 17.73 -13.83
N LEU A 162 -22.07 18.26 -12.63
CA LEU A 162 -23.35 18.10 -11.94
C LEU A 162 -24.35 19.23 -12.18
N GLU A 163 -23.93 20.44 -12.57
CA GLU A 163 -24.83 21.57 -12.84
C GLU A 163 -25.88 21.26 -13.94
N GLY A 164 -25.55 20.39 -14.90
CA GLY A 164 -26.46 19.95 -15.97
C GLY A 164 -27.28 18.70 -15.65
N SER A 165 -27.09 18.08 -14.50
CA SER A 165 -27.70 16.79 -14.15
C SER A 165 -29.07 16.94 -13.47
N LYS A 166 -29.93 15.93 -13.60
CA LYS A 166 -31.26 15.95 -12.95
C LYS A 166 -31.12 15.92 -11.43
N LYS A 167 -32.14 16.39 -10.71
CA LYS A 167 -32.16 16.35 -9.23
C LYS A 167 -32.09 14.93 -8.67
N SER A 168 -32.65 13.96 -9.37
CA SER A 168 -32.62 12.53 -9.02
C SER A 168 -31.25 11.89 -9.24
N GLU A 169 -30.40 12.48 -10.08
CA GLU A 169 -29.07 11.95 -10.39
C GLU A 169 -28.10 12.42 -9.31
N LYS A 170 -27.46 11.48 -8.64
CA LYS A 170 -26.61 11.72 -7.46
C LYS A 170 -25.17 11.41 -7.78
N ALA A 171 -24.28 11.97 -6.96
CA ALA A 171 -22.85 11.81 -7.12
C ALA A 171 -22.18 11.24 -5.87
N ILE A 172 -21.16 10.42 -6.10
CA ILE A 172 -20.17 10.06 -5.10
C ILE A 172 -18.80 10.56 -5.58
N VAL A 173 -18.08 11.23 -4.69
CA VAL A 173 -16.64 11.52 -4.84
C VAL A 173 -15.89 10.52 -3.98
N PHE A 174 -15.09 9.65 -4.58
CA PHE A 174 -14.34 8.60 -3.90
C PHE A 174 -12.84 8.88 -4.06
N TYR A 175 -12.24 9.43 -3.02
CA TYR A 175 -10.94 10.13 -3.02
C TYR A 175 -10.20 9.89 -1.70
N GLY A 176 -8.90 10.20 -1.67
CA GLY A 176 -8.12 10.25 -0.44
C GLY A 176 -8.76 11.18 0.60
N SER A 177 -8.82 10.71 1.85
CA SER A 177 -9.65 11.32 2.90
C SER A 177 -9.40 12.81 3.09
N ASP A 178 -8.15 13.26 3.06
CA ASP A 178 -7.79 14.66 3.31
C ASP A 178 -8.39 15.63 2.28
N HIS A 179 -8.58 15.18 1.03
CA HIS A 179 -9.29 15.96 0.00
C HIS A 179 -10.75 16.24 0.38
N GLY A 180 -11.34 15.41 1.23
CA GLY A 180 -12.73 15.51 1.67
C GLY A 180 -12.96 16.44 2.85
N ASN A 181 -11.92 17.02 3.44
CA ASN A 181 -12.06 17.90 4.60
C ASN A 181 -12.96 19.11 4.27
N ARG A 182 -13.91 19.44 5.14
CA ARG A 182 -14.78 20.62 4.96
C ARG A 182 -14.19 21.92 5.51
N ASN A 183 -13.07 21.83 6.23
CA ASN A 183 -12.34 22.95 6.81
C ASN A 183 -10.98 23.14 6.10
N VAL A 184 -10.50 24.38 6.04
CA VAL A 184 -9.13 24.67 5.57
C VAL A 184 -8.13 24.01 6.53
N GLN A 185 -7.23 23.20 5.97
CA GLN A 185 -6.20 22.49 6.72
C GLN A 185 -4.86 23.24 6.67
N LYS A 186 -4.00 22.97 7.65
CA LYS A 186 -2.58 23.35 7.59
C LYS A 186 -1.77 22.21 6.99
N PHE A 187 -1.24 22.40 5.79
CA PHE A 187 -0.23 21.53 5.20
C PHE A 187 1.14 22.14 5.50
N TYR A 188 1.82 21.57 6.50
CA TYR A 188 2.92 22.23 7.22
C TYR A 188 2.46 23.56 7.82
N ASP A 189 2.91 24.70 7.28
CA ASP A 189 2.52 26.04 7.73
C ASP A 189 1.61 26.78 6.73
N PHE A 190 1.23 26.12 5.64
CA PHE A 190 0.46 26.72 4.55
C PHE A 190 -0.99 26.26 4.58
N ASP A 191 -1.90 27.18 4.21
CA ASP A 191 -3.32 26.88 4.13
C ASP A 191 -3.61 26.06 2.87
N TRP A 192 -4.20 24.89 3.06
CA TRP A 192 -4.71 24.04 2.01
C TRP A 192 -6.24 24.01 2.09
N LYS A 193 -6.87 24.50 1.03
CA LYS A 193 -8.32 24.44 0.83
C LYS A 193 -8.63 23.24 -0.06
N SER A 194 -9.08 22.15 0.57
CA SER A 194 -9.36 20.91 -0.14
C SER A 194 -10.70 20.91 -0.89
N ILE A 195 -10.92 19.90 -1.72
CA ILE A 195 -12.16 19.71 -2.51
C ILE A 195 -13.40 19.80 -1.60
N GLY A 196 -13.37 19.15 -0.43
CA GLY A 196 -14.47 19.13 0.53
C GLY A 196 -14.88 20.52 1.02
N VAL A 197 -13.95 21.46 1.15
CA VAL A 197 -14.26 22.86 1.52
C VAL A 197 -15.09 23.51 0.42
N TYR A 198 -14.64 23.39 -0.83
CA TYR A 198 -15.34 23.98 -1.98
C TYR A 198 -16.73 23.36 -2.19
N LEU A 199 -16.85 22.04 -2.10
CA LEU A 199 -18.13 21.35 -2.25
C LEU A 199 -19.11 21.70 -1.12
N ASN A 200 -18.62 21.83 0.11
CA ASN A 200 -19.42 22.27 1.24
C ASN A 200 -19.92 23.71 1.07
N GLU A 201 -19.06 24.63 0.61
CA GLU A 201 -19.45 26.02 0.31
C GLU A 201 -20.50 26.09 -0.81
N TYR A 202 -20.37 25.29 -1.87
CA TYR A 202 -21.24 25.34 -3.04
C TYR A 202 -22.60 24.63 -2.82
N TYR A 203 -22.58 23.39 -2.30
CA TYR A 203 -23.78 22.57 -2.15
C TYR A 203 -24.46 22.70 -0.78
N GLY A 204 -23.73 23.19 0.24
CA GLY A 204 -24.23 23.33 1.61
C GLY A 204 -24.86 22.05 2.13
N LYS A 205 -26.13 22.13 2.54
CA LYS A 205 -26.91 20.98 3.06
C LYS A 205 -27.08 19.80 2.09
N ASN A 206 -26.79 20.00 0.79
CA ASN A 206 -26.85 18.95 -0.22
C ASN A 206 -25.50 18.23 -0.41
N PHE A 207 -24.52 18.49 0.46
CA PHE A 207 -23.24 17.82 0.54
C PHE A 207 -23.09 17.13 1.89
N VAL A 208 -22.34 16.03 1.89
CA VAL A 208 -21.87 15.35 3.11
C VAL A 208 -20.54 14.70 2.82
N ASN A 209 -19.67 14.68 3.82
CA ASN A 209 -18.40 13.99 3.75
C ASN A 209 -18.30 12.88 4.81
N TYR A 210 -17.80 11.76 4.34
CA TYR A 210 -17.44 10.59 5.10
C TYR A 210 -15.93 10.47 5.13
N LYS A 211 -15.37 10.04 6.26
CA LYS A 211 -14.05 9.40 6.31
C LYS A 211 -14.22 7.96 6.73
N ILE A 212 -13.64 7.03 5.98
CA ILE A 212 -13.57 5.61 6.35
C ILE A 212 -12.18 5.34 6.92
N ASP A 213 -12.13 4.83 8.14
CA ASP A 213 -10.89 4.51 8.85
C ASP A 213 -10.97 3.10 9.44
N THR A 214 -9.82 2.51 9.76
CA THR A 214 -9.76 1.19 10.41
C THR A 214 -9.78 1.33 11.92
N PHE A 215 -10.49 0.44 12.62
CA PHE A 215 -10.34 0.30 14.06
C PHE A 215 -9.02 -0.39 14.46
N TYR A 216 -8.09 0.35 15.06
CA TYR A 216 -6.84 -0.21 15.58
C TYR A 216 -6.95 -0.66 17.05
N ASP A 217 -6.77 -1.96 17.32
CA ASP A 217 -6.70 -2.55 18.68
C ASP A 217 -5.28 -2.46 19.28
N SER A 218 -4.66 -1.27 19.22
CA SER A 218 -3.26 -1.11 19.61
C SER A 218 -3.07 -0.54 21.02
N SER A 219 -4.15 -0.14 21.72
CA SER A 219 -4.06 0.71 22.92
C SER A 219 -4.86 0.24 24.14
N GLN A 220 -5.08 -1.07 24.30
CA GLN A 220 -6.01 -1.63 25.32
C GLN A 220 -7.49 -1.30 25.03
N ILE A 221 -7.82 -1.05 23.76
CA ILE A 221 -9.13 -0.63 23.29
C ILE A 221 -9.62 -1.67 22.28
N TYR A 222 -10.71 -2.38 22.60
CA TYR A 222 -11.28 -3.40 21.73
C TYR A 222 -12.67 -2.99 21.22
N GLY A 223 -13.03 -3.44 20.01
CA GLY A 223 -14.29 -3.12 19.35
C GLY A 223 -15.10 -4.37 19.03
N LYS A 224 -16.40 -4.39 19.37
CA LYS A 224 -17.33 -5.47 19.03
C LYS A 224 -18.26 -5.03 17.91
N PHE A 225 -18.07 -5.53 16.70
CA PHE A 225 -18.85 -5.14 15.51
C PHE A 225 -20.12 -5.98 15.29
N GLY A 226 -20.21 -7.18 15.89
CA GLY A 226 -21.25 -8.15 15.52
C GLY A 226 -21.04 -8.63 14.07
N GLU A 227 -22.12 -8.71 13.29
CA GLU A 227 -22.06 -9.10 11.86
C GLU A 227 -21.61 -7.96 10.94
N LYS A 228 -21.66 -6.72 11.42
CA LYS A 228 -21.36 -5.51 10.64
C LYS A 228 -19.89 -5.44 10.23
N GLU A 229 -19.66 -4.76 9.12
CA GLU A 229 -18.36 -4.67 8.46
C GLU A 229 -17.74 -3.26 8.57
N CYS A 230 -18.58 -2.24 8.38
CA CYS A 230 -18.23 -0.83 8.51
C CYS A 230 -19.40 -0.07 9.13
N VAL A 231 -19.15 0.76 10.14
CA VAL A 231 -20.20 1.44 10.91
C VAL A 231 -19.93 2.93 11.02
N VAL A 232 -20.98 3.74 11.05
CA VAL A 232 -20.88 5.17 11.38
C VAL A 232 -20.77 5.33 12.88
N VAL A 233 -19.70 5.96 13.35
CA VAL A 233 -19.51 6.20 14.79
C VAL A 233 -20.28 7.42 15.28
N SER A 234 -20.82 7.30 16.50
CA SER A 234 -21.46 8.42 17.19
C SER A 234 -20.43 9.48 17.60
N ASP A 235 -20.87 10.73 17.78
CA ASP A 235 -19.98 11.82 18.19
C ASP A 235 -19.30 11.54 19.53
N SER A 236 -19.98 10.83 20.44
CA SER A 236 -19.39 10.38 21.70
C SER A 236 -18.18 9.46 21.50
N ILE A 237 -18.22 8.59 20.49
CA ILE A 237 -17.12 7.69 20.14
C ILE A 237 -16.03 8.47 19.41
N LYS A 238 -16.41 9.36 18.48
CA LYS A 238 -15.47 10.23 17.77
C LYS A 238 -14.58 11.02 18.75
N LEU A 239 -15.18 11.67 19.75
CA LEU A 239 -14.48 12.46 20.78
C LEU A 239 -13.51 11.66 21.64
N ASN A 240 -13.72 10.34 21.74
CA ASN A 240 -12.83 9.46 22.48
C ASN A 240 -11.68 8.90 21.64
N LEU A 241 -11.83 8.87 20.31
CA LEU A 241 -10.86 8.28 19.40
C LEU A 241 -9.98 9.33 18.71
N TYR A 242 -10.48 10.55 18.51
CA TYR A 242 -9.82 11.59 17.73
C TYR A 242 -9.85 12.93 18.45
N ARG A 243 -8.96 13.84 18.03
CA ARG A 243 -8.94 15.23 18.49
C ARG A 243 -10.15 16.01 17.95
N GLU A 244 -10.59 17.03 18.67
CA GLU A 244 -11.82 17.78 18.36
C GLU A 244 -11.79 18.50 17.00
N ASP A 245 -10.63 19.06 16.64
CA ASP A 245 -10.37 19.66 15.33
C ASP A 245 -10.60 18.67 14.20
N PHE A 246 -10.10 17.43 14.36
CA PHE A 246 -10.29 16.34 13.41
C PHE A 246 -11.76 15.93 13.25
N ILE A 247 -12.52 15.92 14.35
CA ILE A 247 -13.95 15.56 14.34
C ILE A 247 -14.78 16.57 13.58
N SER A 248 -14.43 17.85 13.72
CA SER A 248 -15.14 18.93 13.03
C SER A 248 -14.97 18.91 11.51
N SER A 249 -13.98 18.19 11.00
CA SER A 249 -13.63 18.10 9.57
C SER A 249 -14.53 17.17 8.76
N TYR A 250 -15.18 16.19 9.39
CA TYR A 250 -16.03 15.22 8.71
C TYR A 250 -17.39 15.09 9.41
N GLU A 251 -18.48 15.18 8.64
CA GLU A 251 -19.84 15.00 9.17
C GLU A 251 -20.02 13.57 9.69
N ARG A 252 -19.50 12.59 8.95
CA ARG A 252 -19.58 11.18 9.31
C ARG A 252 -18.20 10.56 9.34
N LEU A 253 -17.90 9.90 10.45
CA LEU A 253 -16.72 9.07 10.58
C LEU A 253 -17.18 7.62 10.61
N CYS A 254 -16.60 6.82 9.74
CA CYS A 254 -16.86 5.40 9.62
C CYS A 254 -15.66 4.63 10.10
N ILE A 255 -15.92 3.54 10.80
CA ILE A 255 -14.90 2.62 11.27
C ILE A 255 -15.16 1.23 10.71
N THR A 256 -14.15 0.66 10.07
CA THR A 256 -14.15 -0.72 9.58
C THR A 256 -13.59 -1.66 10.64
N LYS A 257 -14.10 -2.90 10.68
CA LYS A 257 -13.53 -3.96 11.52
C LYS A 257 -12.23 -4.55 10.95
N THR A 258 -12.00 -4.32 9.65
CA THR A 258 -10.92 -4.93 8.87
C THR A 258 -10.10 -3.84 8.20
N GLU A 259 -8.78 -3.95 8.32
CA GLU A 259 -7.82 -3.28 7.45
C GLU A 259 -7.37 -4.29 6.42
N LEU A 260 -7.56 -3.98 5.13
CA LEU A 260 -6.99 -4.79 4.07
C LEU A 260 -5.93 -3.95 3.38
N TYR A 261 -4.68 -4.35 3.54
CA TYR A 261 -3.63 -3.79 2.72
C TYR A 261 -3.73 -4.41 1.34
N GLY A 262 -3.61 -3.57 0.33
CA GLY A 262 -3.61 -4.02 -1.03
C GLY A 262 -2.54 -5.08 -1.28
N VAL A 263 -2.94 -6.29 -1.69
CA VAL A 263 -1.98 -7.33 -2.06
C VAL A 263 -1.24 -6.86 -3.31
N PRO A 264 0.10 -6.77 -3.30
CA PRO A 264 0.82 -6.46 -4.53
C PRO A 264 0.50 -7.55 -5.56
N TYR A 265 -0.15 -7.17 -6.66
CA TYR A 265 -0.66 -8.10 -7.68
C TYR A 265 0.42 -9.04 -8.26
N CYS A 266 1.68 -8.64 -8.13
CA CYS A 266 2.87 -9.41 -8.46
C CYS A 266 3.11 -10.63 -7.56
N TYR A 267 2.30 -10.87 -6.52
CA TYR A 267 2.24 -12.13 -5.75
C TYR A 267 1.06 -13.03 -6.13
N ILE A 268 0.13 -12.57 -6.96
CA ILE A 268 -1.01 -13.37 -7.44
C ILE A 268 -0.69 -13.89 -8.87
N PRO A 269 -0.45 -15.20 -9.08
CA PRO A 269 0.02 -15.74 -10.36
C PRO A 269 -1.11 -15.95 -11.39
N THR A 270 -1.89 -14.93 -11.70
CA THR A 270 -2.86 -15.01 -12.80
C THR A 270 -2.15 -14.93 -14.16
N LYS A 271 -2.74 -15.53 -15.20
CA LYS A 271 -2.23 -15.39 -16.58
C LYS A 271 -2.03 -13.91 -16.96
N LYS A 272 -2.99 -13.06 -16.60
CA LYS A 272 -2.94 -11.61 -16.84
C LYS A 272 -1.70 -10.99 -16.19
N ASN A 273 -1.40 -11.34 -14.95
CA ASN A 273 -0.24 -10.83 -14.22
C ASN A 273 1.06 -11.35 -14.85
N ILE A 274 1.15 -12.65 -15.17
CA ILE A 274 2.32 -13.24 -15.83
C ILE A 274 2.58 -12.58 -17.20
N ASP A 275 1.55 -12.38 -18.00
CA ASP A 275 1.65 -11.72 -19.31
C ASP A 275 2.19 -10.29 -19.17
N VAL A 276 1.75 -9.54 -18.15
CA VAL A 276 2.28 -8.21 -17.83
C VAL A 276 3.78 -8.27 -17.48
N LEU A 277 4.20 -9.22 -16.64
CA LEU A 277 5.63 -9.35 -16.29
C LEU A 277 6.46 -9.63 -17.56
N ILE A 278 6.00 -10.54 -18.42
CA ILE A 278 6.66 -10.87 -19.68
C ILE A 278 6.74 -9.66 -20.60
N GLN A 279 5.65 -8.88 -20.73
CA GLN A 279 5.63 -7.65 -21.54
C GLN A 279 6.69 -6.65 -21.07
N ASN A 280 6.82 -6.43 -19.76
CA ASN A 280 7.83 -5.52 -19.20
C ASN A 280 9.26 -5.98 -19.50
N VAL A 281 9.53 -7.28 -19.40
CA VAL A 281 10.83 -7.85 -19.79
C VAL A 281 11.08 -7.71 -21.29
N GLN A 282 10.07 -7.99 -22.13
CA GLN A 282 10.19 -7.91 -23.59
C GLN A 282 10.44 -6.47 -24.07
N LEU A 283 9.81 -5.48 -23.43
CA LEU A 283 10.06 -4.05 -23.70
C LEU A 283 11.53 -3.69 -23.45
N GLN A 284 12.15 -4.23 -22.39
CA GLN A 284 13.57 -4.02 -22.12
C GLN A 284 14.46 -4.68 -23.18
N ILE A 285 14.15 -5.91 -23.60
CA ILE A 285 14.89 -6.60 -24.68
C ILE A 285 14.82 -5.79 -25.98
N ASN A 286 13.63 -5.32 -26.33
CA ASN A 286 13.41 -4.58 -27.58
C ASN A 286 14.09 -3.20 -27.56
N SER A 287 14.05 -2.49 -26.44
CA SER A 287 14.66 -1.15 -26.30
C SER A 287 16.18 -1.19 -26.19
N SER A 288 16.75 -2.23 -25.58
CA SER A 288 18.20 -2.41 -25.52
C SER A 288 18.80 -3.03 -26.78
N GLY A 289 18.03 -3.82 -27.53
CA GLY A 289 18.50 -4.62 -28.66
C GLY A 289 18.98 -6.01 -28.22
N ARG A 290 18.57 -7.05 -28.96
CA ARG A 290 18.69 -8.48 -28.58
C ARG A 290 20.11 -8.98 -28.33
N ASN A 291 21.13 -8.29 -28.82
CA ASN A 291 22.53 -8.74 -28.79
C ASN A 291 23.41 -8.03 -27.75
N LYS A 292 22.84 -7.21 -26.86
CA LYS A 292 23.62 -6.55 -25.82
C LYS A 292 23.87 -7.46 -24.63
N THR A 293 25.03 -7.29 -23.99
CA THR A 293 25.41 -7.97 -22.76
C THR A 293 24.90 -7.25 -21.51
N GLN A 294 24.46 -5.99 -21.64
CA GLN A 294 23.90 -5.17 -20.56
C GLN A 294 22.68 -4.34 -21.03
N PRO A 295 21.72 -4.05 -20.13
CA PRO A 295 20.59 -3.16 -20.40
C PRO A 295 21.03 -1.69 -20.55
N THR A 296 20.31 -0.91 -21.36
CA THR A 296 20.69 0.48 -21.73
C THR A 296 19.74 1.57 -21.25
N VAL A 297 18.64 1.23 -20.57
CA VAL A 297 17.62 2.22 -20.17
C VAL A 297 17.82 2.58 -18.70
N VAL A 298 17.71 3.88 -18.38
CA VAL A 298 17.76 4.42 -17.02
C VAL A 298 16.40 5.05 -16.73
N GLY A 299 15.83 4.79 -15.55
CA GLY A 299 14.53 5.35 -15.11
C GLY A 299 13.46 4.29 -14.82
N ASN A 300 12.19 4.69 -14.82
CA ASN A 300 11.06 3.85 -14.40
C ASN A 300 10.93 2.53 -15.17
N ASN A 301 11.21 2.52 -16.47
CA ASN A 301 11.15 1.30 -17.29
C ASN A 301 12.18 0.25 -16.86
N TYR A 302 13.35 0.69 -16.43
CA TYR A 302 14.39 -0.21 -15.91
C TYR A 302 13.95 -0.84 -14.59
N MET A 303 13.33 -0.06 -13.70
CA MET A 303 12.78 -0.59 -12.45
C MET A 303 11.67 -1.61 -12.66
N GLN A 304 10.76 -1.35 -13.58
CA GLN A 304 9.72 -2.30 -13.95
C GLN A 304 10.32 -3.59 -14.52
N PHE A 305 11.37 -3.49 -15.34
CA PHE A 305 12.12 -4.65 -15.81
C PHE A 305 12.74 -5.46 -14.66
N LEU A 306 13.41 -4.81 -13.71
CA LEU A 306 14.04 -5.50 -12.58
C LEU A 306 13.01 -6.26 -11.75
N LEU A 307 11.89 -5.62 -11.44
CA LEU A 307 10.80 -6.23 -10.68
C LEU A 307 10.12 -7.35 -11.48
N ALA A 308 9.90 -7.16 -12.79
CA ALA A 308 9.34 -8.20 -13.64
C ALA A 308 10.21 -9.45 -13.64
N THR A 309 11.52 -9.28 -13.76
CA THR A 309 12.51 -10.37 -13.71
C THR A 309 12.49 -11.08 -12.37
N TYR A 310 12.41 -10.31 -11.27
CA TYR A 310 12.28 -10.84 -9.91
C TYR A 310 11.03 -11.71 -9.76
N TYR A 311 9.86 -11.22 -10.16
CA TYR A 311 8.61 -11.97 -9.98
C TYR A 311 8.47 -13.16 -10.91
N LEU A 312 9.03 -13.09 -12.13
CA LEU A 312 9.15 -14.28 -12.98
C LEU A 312 10.05 -15.34 -12.34
N LYS A 313 11.14 -14.93 -11.68
CA LYS A 313 11.98 -15.86 -10.91
C LYS A 313 11.26 -16.42 -9.69
N TYR A 314 10.47 -15.59 -9.00
CA TYR A 314 9.64 -16.00 -7.85
C TYR A 314 8.64 -17.10 -8.25
N TYR A 315 7.91 -16.90 -9.35
CA TYR A 315 6.91 -17.86 -9.81
C TYR A 315 7.51 -19.12 -10.43
N PHE A 316 8.46 -18.97 -11.36
CA PHE A 316 8.96 -20.11 -12.15
C PHE A 316 10.21 -20.77 -11.57
N GLY A 317 10.84 -20.19 -10.55
CA GLY A 317 12.01 -20.76 -9.88
C GLY A 317 13.13 -21.14 -10.86
N ASN A 318 13.50 -22.43 -10.92
CA ASN A 318 14.53 -22.94 -11.83
C ASN A 318 14.09 -23.01 -13.31
N ASP A 319 12.79 -22.95 -13.59
CA ASP A 319 12.28 -22.94 -14.95
C ASP A 319 12.49 -21.59 -15.64
N PHE A 320 12.64 -20.51 -14.86
CA PHE A 320 13.19 -19.24 -15.31
C PHE A 320 14.68 -19.13 -14.89
N PRO A 321 15.63 -19.56 -15.74
CA PRO A 321 17.04 -19.69 -15.34
C PRO A 321 17.80 -18.36 -15.28
N TYR A 322 17.19 -17.25 -15.72
CA TYR A 322 17.86 -15.95 -15.74
C TYR A 322 18.12 -15.40 -14.34
N THR A 323 19.31 -14.82 -14.16
CA THR A 323 19.71 -14.07 -12.96
C THR A 323 20.48 -12.82 -13.38
N PHE A 324 20.65 -11.86 -12.47
CA PHE A 324 21.45 -10.67 -12.76
C PHE A 324 22.95 -10.93 -12.81
N GLU A 325 23.40 -12.14 -12.50
CA GLU A 325 24.77 -12.60 -12.70
C GLU A 325 24.99 -13.20 -14.10
N THR A 326 23.91 -13.46 -14.87
CA THR A 326 23.98 -13.96 -16.25
C THR A 326 23.92 -12.83 -17.28
N ASP A 327 24.50 -13.06 -18.45
CA ASP A 327 24.48 -12.11 -19.57
C ASP A 327 23.05 -11.76 -20.00
N PHE A 328 22.79 -10.49 -20.33
CA PHE A 328 21.46 -10.01 -20.73
C PHE A 328 20.88 -10.77 -21.94
N ASN A 329 21.72 -11.29 -22.83
CA ASN A 329 21.28 -12.10 -23.98
C ASN A 329 20.61 -13.44 -23.58
N GLN A 330 20.80 -13.91 -22.34
CA GLN A 330 20.16 -15.13 -21.82
C GLN A 330 18.70 -14.91 -21.40
N LEU A 331 18.25 -13.65 -21.36
CA LEU A 331 16.90 -13.29 -20.93
C LEU A 331 15.81 -13.77 -21.91
N GLN A 332 16.04 -13.62 -23.23
CA GLN A 332 15.10 -14.09 -24.26
C GLN A 332 14.95 -15.63 -24.24
N PRO A 333 16.03 -16.43 -24.21
CA PRO A 333 15.93 -17.89 -24.00
C PRO A 333 15.21 -18.28 -22.71
N ALA A 334 15.40 -17.52 -21.62
CA ALA A 334 14.71 -17.79 -20.36
C ALA A 334 13.18 -17.57 -20.47
N LEU A 335 12.73 -16.54 -21.20
CA LEU A 335 11.31 -16.31 -21.48
C LEU A 335 10.70 -17.43 -22.35
N GLU A 336 11.43 -17.90 -23.36
CA GLU A 336 11.00 -18.99 -24.24
C GLU A 336 10.80 -20.30 -23.46
N LYS A 337 11.64 -20.56 -22.45
CA LYS A 337 11.54 -21.74 -21.59
C LYS A 337 10.27 -21.76 -20.73
N ILE A 338 9.81 -20.61 -20.25
CA ILE A 338 8.59 -20.51 -19.42
C ILE A 338 7.30 -20.37 -20.22
N SER A 339 7.37 -19.98 -21.51
CA SER A 339 6.19 -19.85 -22.39
C SER A 339 5.23 -21.06 -22.37
N PRO A 340 5.69 -22.33 -22.49
CA PRO A 340 4.79 -23.50 -22.42
C PRO A 340 4.23 -23.77 -21.02
N LEU A 341 4.76 -23.12 -19.98
CA LEU A 341 4.34 -23.26 -18.58
C LEU A 341 3.23 -22.27 -18.22
N ILE A 342 3.09 -21.14 -18.93
CA ILE A 342 2.11 -20.08 -18.60
C ILE A 342 0.67 -20.62 -18.48
N ASN A 343 0.30 -21.57 -19.35
CA ASN A 343 -1.05 -22.16 -19.38
C ASN A 343 -1.18 -23.44 -18.53
N LYS A 344 -0.06 -23.99 -18.05
CA LYS A 344 -0.06 -25.12 -17.13
C LYS A 344 0.05 -24.51 -15.74
N ASN A 345 -1.07 -24.42 -15.00
CA ASN A 345 -1.15 -23.89 -13.64
C ASN A 345 -0.20 -24.64 -12.67
N GLN A 346 1.08 -24.38 -12.78
CA GLN A 346 2.12 -24.85 -11.90
C GLN A 346 3.14 -23.72 -11.83
N LEU A 347 3.16 -23.02 -10.71
CA LEU A 347 4.31 -23.04 -9.79
C LEU A 347 4.08 -22.01 -8.67
N TYR A 348 4.32 -22.47 -7.43
CA TYR A 348 4.38 -21.72 -6.16
C TYR A 348 3.36 -20.59 -5.94
N GLY A 349 2.26 -20.90 -5.27
CA GLY A 349 1.38 -19.89 -4.69
C GLY A 349 -0.10 -20.25 -4.75
N ASP A 350 -0.52 -21.28 -4.02
CA ASP A 350 -1.92 -21.41 -3.57
C ASP A 350 -2.19 -20.49 -2.36
N SER A 351 -1.43 -19.39 -2.23
CA SER A 351 -1.60 -18.45 -1.12
C SER A 351 -2.96 -17.78 -1.27
N LYS A 352 -3.82 -18.01 -0.29
CA LYS A 352 -5.12 -17.36 -0.24
C LYS A 352 -4.92 -15.85 -0.03
N ILE A 353 -5.87 -15.04 -0.50
CA ILE A 353 -5.79 -13.58 -0.38
C ILE A 353 -5.54 -13.17 1.08
N GLU A 354 -6.20 -13.84 2.03
CA GLU A 354 -6.07 -13.58 3.46
C GLU A 354 -4.64 -13.85 3.98
N GLU A 355 -3.94 -14.85 3.43
CA GLU A 355 -2.54 -15.12 3.77
C GLU A 355 -1.61 -14.04 3.22
N LEU A 356 -1.88 -13.53 2.02
CA LEU A 356 -1.10 -12.45 1.41
C LEU A 356 -1.32 -11.10 2.13
N GLU A 357 -2.53 -10.86 2.63
CA GLU A 357 -2.86 -9.69 3.46
C GLU A 357 -2.14 -9.73 4.81
N GLU A 358 -2.17 -10.89 5.48
CA GLU A 358 -1.44 -11.06 6.75
C GLU A 358 0.08 -11.01 6.52
N TYR A 359 0.57 -11.54 5.40
CA TYR A 359 1.96 -11.39 4.97
C TYR A 359 2.36 -9.93 4.82
N ALA A 360 1.57 -9.15 4.06
CA ALA A 360 1.78 -7.73 3.83
C ALA A 360 1.84 -6.95 5.15
N LYS A 361 0.85 -7.14 6.02
CA LYS A 361 0.79 -6.50 7.34
C LYS A 361 2.08 -6.65 8.15
N TYR A 362 2.65 -7.86 8.19
CA TYR A 362 3.93 -8.08 8.86
C TYR A 362 5.12 -7.53 8.06
N LEU A 363 5.13 -7.68 6.74
CA LEU A 363 6.20 -7.18 5.88
C LEU A 363 6.37 -5.65 5.96
N TYR A 364 5.29 -4.91 6.15
CA TYR A 364 5.32 -3.45 6.31
C TYR A 364 5.51 -3.00 7.76
N ALA A 365 5.41 -3.93 8.72
CA ALA A 365 5.61 -3.69 10.15
C ALA A 365 4.86 -2.46 10.70
N TYR A 366 3.66 -2.17 10.17
CA TYR A 366 2.85 -1.00 10.53
C TYR A 366 3.62 0.34 10.56
N GLY A 367 4.56 0.52 9.63
CA GLY A 367 5.35 1.75 9.54
C GLY A 367 6.55 1.84 10.48
N MET A 368 6.76 0.88 11.41
CA MET A 368 7.95 0.87 12.28
C MET A 368 9.26 0.85 11.50
N LEU A 369 9.27 0.15 10.36
CA LEU A 369 10.41 0.13 9.45
C LEU A 369 10.70 1.52 8.90
N THR A 370 9.68 2.23 8.43
CA THR A 370 9.77 3.61 7.94
C THR A 370 10.22 4.57 9.05
N GLU A 371 9.66 4.44 10.26
CA GLU A 371 10.05 5.24 11.43
C GLU A 371 11.54 5.07 11.76
N TYR A 372 12.05 3.83 11.80
CA TYR A 372 13.47 3.58 12.03
C TYR A 372 14.33 4.20 10.92
N LEU A 373 13.91 4.08 9.67
CA LEU A 373 14.69 4.58 8.53
C LEU A 373 14.77 6.11 8.50
N ASN A 374 13.72 6.79 8.96
CA ASN A 374 13.70 8.25 9.11
C ASN A 374 14.42 8.72 10.40
N ASN A 375 14.32 7.96 11.48
CA ASN A 375 14.92 8.28 12.77
C ASN A 375 15.45 7.01 13.48
N PRO A 376 16.69 6.60 13.19
CA PRO A 376 17.22 5.32 13.65
C PRO A 376 17.33 5.23 15.17
N LYS A 377 16.51 4.36 15.78
CA LYS A 377 16.55 4.06 17.22
C LYS A 377 16.54 2.56 17.48
N PRO A 378 17.36 2.05 18.43
CA PRO A 378 17.42 0.62 18.75
C PRO A 378 16.09 0.00 19.18
N GLU A 379 15.20 0.79 19.79
CA GLU A 379 13.90 0.34 20.32
C GLU A 379 12.96 -0.26 19.25
N TYR A 380 13.08 0.18 18.00
CA TYR A 380 12.26 -0.35 16.91
C TYR A 380 12.72 -1.72 16.39
N ILE A 381 14.00 -2.06 16.60
CA ILE A 381 14.63 -3.23 15.96
C ILE A 381 13.94 -4.53 16.37
N GLU A 382 13.61 -4.71 17.65
CA GLU A 382 13.00 -5.95 18.12
C GLU A 382 11.61 -6.17 17.54
N GLY A 383 10.80 -5.11 17.47
CA GLY A 383 9.47 -5.15 16.85
C GLY A 383 9.54 -5.46 15.34
N ILE A 384 10.47 -4.83 14.62
CA ILE A 384 10.70 -5.11 13.20
C ILE A 384 11.14 -6.57 13.01
N LEU A 385 12.11 -7.05 13.79
CA LEU A 385 12.58 -8.43 13.72
C LEU A 385 11.49 -9.46 14.06
N TYR A 386 10.56 -9.13 14.97
CA TYR A 386 9.39 -9.96 15.24
C TYR A 386 8.49 -10.05 14.01
N ASN A 387 8.09 -8.89 13.45
CA ASN A 387 7.22 -8.84 12.28
C ASN A 387 7.83 -9.57 11.08
N MET A 388 9.11 -9.35 10.77
CA MET A 388 9.75 -10.04 9.64
C MET A 388 9.81 -11.56 9.83
N LYS A 389 9.90 -12.07 11.06
CA LYS A 389 9.82 -13.52 11.31
C LYS A 389 8.43 -14.06 11.05
N GLU A 390 7.38 -13.32 11.43
CA GLU A 390 6.00 -13.71 11.13
C GLU A 390 5.74 -13.68 9.62
N ALA A 391 6.16 -12.62 8.92
CA ALA A 391 6.09 -12.54 7.46
C ALA A 391 6.80 -13.73 6.79
N ASN A 392 8.00 -14.09 7.26
CA ASN A 392 8.77 -15.23 6.74
C ASN A 392 8.12 -16.60 6.98
N LYS A 393 7.25 -16.73 7.99
CA LYS A 393 6.48 -17.98 8.19
C LYS A 393 5.36 -18.12 7.18
N ILE A 394 4.77 -16.99 6.75
CA ILE A 394 3.65 -16.97 5.81
C ILE A 394 4.16 -17.16 4.39
N ASN A 395 5.18 -16.39 3.99
CA ASN A 395 5.81 -16.51 2.67
C ASN A 395 7.32 -16.70 2.80
N SER A 396 7.75 -17.94 3.03
CA SER A 396 9.17 -18.30 3.14
C SER A 396 9.92 -18.34 1.80
N HIS A 397 9.19 -18.26 0.68
CA HIS A 397 9.78 -18.29 -0.67
C HIS A 397 10.29 -16.91 -1.08
N ASP A 398 9.65 -15.86 -0.60
CA ASP A 398 10.08 -14.49 -0.81
C ASP A 398 11.36 -14.17 -0.02
N ILE A 399 12.17 -13.23 -0.53
CA ILE A 399 13.45 -12.87 0.14
C ILE A 399 13.32 -11.68 1.09
N TRP A 400 12.30 -10.84 0.93
CA TRP A 400 12.20 -9.57 1.67
C TRP A 400 12.18 -9.73 3.20
N PRO A 401 11.43 -10.70 3.78
CA PRO A 401 11.46 -10.91 5.23
C PRO A 401 12.86 -11.30 5.72
N GLN A 402 13.51 -12.27 5.07
CA GLN A 402 14.86 -12.70 5.44
C GLN A 402 15.91 -11.60 5.20
N TYR A 403 15.76 -10.81 4.14
CA TYR A 403 16.59 -9.63 3.89
C TYR A 403 16.50 -8.65 5.05
N TRP A 404 15.29 -8.27 5.47
CA TRP A 404 15.10 -7.34 6.58
C TRP A 404 15.57 -7.91 7.91
N ILE A 405 15.37 -9.22 8.17
CA ILE A 405 15.96 -9.89 9.33
C ILE A 405 17.48 -9.70 9.33
N SER A 406 18.12 -9.96 8.18
CA SER A 406 19.59 -9.88 8.06
C SER A 406 20.09 -8.44 8.24
N TYR A 407 19.42 -7.48 7.61
CA TYR A 407 19.69 -6.05 7.74
C TYR A 407 19.59 -5.59 9.19
N PHE A 408 18.47 -5.82 9.86
CA PHE A 408 18.23 -5.33 11.22
C PHE A 408 19.07 -6.07 12.27
N ARG A 409 19.51 -7.31 12.01
CA ARG A 409 20.54 -7.96 12.82
C ARG A 409 21.91 -7.30 12.67
N THR A 410 22.27 -6.83 11.47
CA THR A 410 23.49 -6.03 11.28
C THR A 410 23.38 -4.68 11.98
N GLU A 411 22.23 -4.01 11.94
CA GLU A 411 22.01 -2.76 12.69
C GLU A 411 22.12 -2.99 14.20
N GLN A 412 21.49 -4.05 14.73
CA GLN A 412 21.61 -4.44 16.13
C GLN A 412 23.07 -4.70 16.54
N ALA A 413 23.83 -5.38 15.67
CA ALA A 413 25.26 -5.60 15.87
C ALA A 413 26.03 -4.28 15.88
N GLY A 414 25.67 -3.31 15.03
CA GLY A 414 26.22 -1.95 15.02
C GLY A 414 26.06 -1.20 16.34
N TYR A 415 24.88 -1.28 16.96
CA TYR A 415 24.66 -0.66 18.28
C TYR A 415 25.40 -1.36 19.41
N SER A 416 25.52 -2.69 19.36
CA SER A 416 26.19 -3.47 20.41
C SER A 416 27.71 -3.52 20.27
N GLU A 417 28.22 -3.35 19.05
CA GLU A 417 29.59 -3.58 18.60
C GLU A 417 30.20 -4.96 18.94
N LYS A 418 29.38 -5.94 19.31
CA LYS A 418 29.86 -7.28 19.70
C LYS A 418 30.12 -8.16 18.49
N LYS A 419 31.32 -8.75 18.42
CA LYS A 419 31.66 -9.77 17.40
C LYS A 419 30.63 -10.91 17.31
N SER A 420 30.08 -11.34 18.45
CA SER A 420 29.06 -12.38 18.50
C SER A 420 27.77 -12.01 17.77
N ASP A 421 27.41 -10.72 17.76
CA ASP A 421 26.19 -10.25 17.12
C ASP A 421 26.39 -10.03 15.62
N TYR A 422 27.59 -9.60 15.19
CA TYR A 422 27.97 -9.65 13.77
C TYR A 422 28.00 -11.08 13.21
N ARG A 423 28.45 -12.08 13.99
CA ARG A 423 28.33 -13.51 13.61
C ARG A 423 26.89 -13.99 13.50
N LYS A 424 25.97 -13.47 14.33
CA LYS A 424 24.53 -13.76 14.17
C LYS A 424 24.01 -13.15 12.88
N ALA A 425 24.34 -11.88 12.59
CA ALA A 425 23.95 -11.23 11.36
C ALA A 425 24.46 -11.97 10.11
N LEU A 426 25.74 -12.40 10.11
CA LEU A 426 26.31 -13.22 9.03
C LEU A 426 25.49 -14.47 8.75
N ARG A 427 25.08 -15.22 9.79
CA ARG A 427 24.25 -16.42 9.61
C ARG A 427 22.90 -16.12 8.98
N GLU A 428 22.31 -14.94 9.22
CA GLU A 428 21.06 -14.54 8.56
C GLU A 428 21.29 -14.18 7.09
N TRP A 429 22.39 -13.49 6.77
CA TRP A 429 22.77 -13.24 5.38
C TRP A 429 23.09 -14.53 4.61
N GLU A 430 23.74 -15.50 5.25
CA GLU A 430 23.99 -16.83 4.66
C GLU A 430 22.68 -17.58 4.37
N LYS A 431 21.64 -17.42 5.19
CA LYS A 431 20.31 -17.97 4.87
C LYS A 431 19.71 -17.29 3.66
N LEU A 432 19.83 -15.96 3.56
CA LEU A 432 19.35 -15.20 2.40
C LEU A 432 19.99 -15.69 1.10
N LEU A 433 21.31 -15.91 1.08
CA LEU A 433 22.04 -16.39 -0.10
C LEU A 433 21.66 -17.82 -0.54
N ARG A 434 20.99 -18.60 0.31
CA ARG A 434 20.47 -19.93 -0.09
C ARG A 434 19.18 -19.82 -0.91
N ASN A 435 18.49 -18.69 -0.85
CA ASN A 435 17.30 -18.46 -1.66
C ASN A 435 17.71 -17.94 -3.04
N GLN A 436 17.45 -18.73 -4.10
CA GLN A 436 17.85 -18.38 -5.47
C GLN A 436 17.25 -17.07 -5.98
N LEU A 437 16.15 -16.61 -5.40
CA LEU A 437 15.50 -15.36 -5.78
C LEU A 437 16.39 -14.13 -5.52
N ILE A 438 17.35 -14.21 -4.58
CA ILE A 438 18.31 -13.14 -4.32
C ILE A 438 19.15 -12.80 -5.55
N TYR A 439 19.42 -13.77 -6.42
CA TYR A 439 20.21 -13.57 -7.63
C TYR A 439 19.45 -12.85 -8.75
N ALA A 440 18.12 -12.73 -8.61
CA ALA A 440 17.26 -11.90 -9.46
C ALA A 440 16.76 -10.65 -8.72
N SER A 441 17.44 -10.24 -7.64
CA SER A 441 17.04 -9.11 -6.80
C SER A 441 18.00 -7.93 -6.89
N PRO A 442 17.51 -6.67 -6.84
CA PRO A 442 18.35 -5.49 -6.82
C PRO A 442 19.22 -5.36 -5.55
N VAL A 443 18.96 -6.12 -4.48
CA VAL A 443 19.72 -5.99 -3.21
C VAL A 443 20.90 -6.95 -3.08
N LEU A 444 21.22 -7.74 -4.10
CA LEU A 444 22.32 -8.71 -4.08
C LEU A 444 23.68 -8.04 -3.78
N LYS A 445 23.98 -6.92 -4.44
CA LYS A 445 25.22 -6.18 -4.24
C LYS A 445 25.36 -5.66 -2.80
N LEU A 446 24.27 -5.09 -2.28
CA LEU A 446 24.21 -4.58 -0.90
C LEU A 446 24.35 -5.72 0.11
N THR A 447 23.75 -6.87 -0.16
CA THR A 447 23.90 -8.10 0.64
C THR A 447 25.38 -8.48 0.78
N TYR A 448 26.11 -8.59 -0.33
CA TYR A 448 27.55 -8.88 -0.29
C TYR A 448 28.35 -7.81 0.48
N ARG A 449 28.05 -6.52 0.29
CA ARG A 449 28.71 -5.44 1.05
C ARG A 449 28.45 -5.52 2.55
N LYS A 450 27.22 -5.83 2.97
CA LYS A 450 26.85 -5.98 4.39
C LYS A 450 27.48 -7.24 5.00
N MET A 451 27.60 -8.32 4.24
CA MET A 451 28.36 -9.51 4.66
C MET A 451 29.84 -9.18 4.84
N ALA A 452 30.47 -8.50 3.88
CA ALA A 452 31.87 -8.06 3.99
C ALA A 452 32.11 -7.22 5.25
N LEU A 453 31.23 -6.26 5.54
CA LEU A 453 31.28 -5.48 6.78
C LEU A 453 31.23 -6.38 8.02
N CYS A 454 30.35 -7.37 8.04
CA CYS A 454 30.25 -8.26 9.20
C CYS A 454 31.51 -9.14 9.34
N GLU A 455 32.06 -9.68 8.24
CA GLU A 455 33.30 -10.47 8.27
C GLU A 455 34.48 -9.64 8.80
N GLU A 456 34.63 -8.39 8.34
CA GLU A 456 35.61 -7.43 8.85
C GLU A 456 35.47 -7.24 10.37
N LYS A 457 34.25 -7.00 10.86
CA LYS A 457 33.98 -6.80 12.28
C LYS A 457 34.25 -8.06 13.11
N THR A 458 34.16 -9.25 12.51
CA THR A 458 34.54 -10.49 13.18
C THR A 458 36.03 -10.81 13.10
N GLY A 459 36.75 -10.22 12.14
CA GLY A 459 38.20 -10.35 11.92
C GLY A 459 38.59 -11.33 10.81
N ASP A 460 37.66 -11.72 9.94
CA ASP A 460 37.92 -12.61 8.80
C ASP A 460 38.12 -11.78 7.52
N PHE A 461 39.35 -11.28 7.33
CA PHE A 461 39.69 -10.41 6.19
C PHE A 461 39.69 -11.14 4.84
N GLU A 462 39.94 -12.45 4.82
CA GLU A 462 39.89 -13.25 3.59
C GLU A 462 38.45 -13.29 3.06
N LYS A 463 37.48 -13.63 3.92
CA LYS A 463 36.07 -13.62 3.54
C LYS A 463 35.53 -12.22 3.27
N GLN A 464 36.01 -11.20 3.98
CA GLN A 464 35.70 -9.81 3.64
C GLN A 464 36.06 -9.51 2.18
N GLN A 465 37.30 -9.83 1.75
CA GLN A 465 37.72 -9.58 0.37
C GLN A 465 36.91 -10.41 -0.63
N PHE A 466 36.64 -11.68 -0.33
CA PHE A 466 35.78 -12.52 -1.16
C PHE A 466 34.41 -11.87 -1.44
N TYR A 467 33.72 -11.38 -0.41
CA TYR A 467 32.42 -10.74 -0.59
C TYR A 467 32.53 -9.38 -1.30
N LEU A 468 33.60 -8.61 -1.09
CA LEU A 468 33.85 -7.38 -1.83
C LEU A 468 34.06 -7.65 -3.33
N GLU A 469 34.76 -8.72 -3.68
CA GLU A 469 34.94 -9.15 -5.07
C GLU A 469 33.62 -9.58 -5.70
N LYS A 470 32.80 -10.37 -4.98
CA LYS A 470 31.44 -10.71 -5.41
C LYS A 470 30.58 -9.46 -5.64
N ALA A 471 30.64 -8.48 -4.74
CA ALA A 471 29.91 -7.22 -4.92
C ALA A 471 30.37 -6.43 -6.16
N ARG A 472 31.64 -6.51 -6.56
CA ARG A 472 32.17 -5.86 -7.78
C ARG A 472 31.71 -6.53 -9.06
N GLN A 473 31.38 -7.83 -9.01
CA GLN A 473 30.87 -8.59 -10.15
C GLN A 473 29.40 -8.28 -10.46
N VAL A 474 28.63 -7.81 -9.46
CA VAL A 474 27.24 -7.36 -9.66
C VAL A 474 27.22 -6.00 -10.37
N SER A 475 26.42 -5.90 -11.43
CA SER A 475 26.26 -4.68 -12.22
C SER A 475 26.03 -3.43 -11.36
N SER A 476 26.70 -2.31 -11.69
CA SER A 476 26.50 -1.02 -11.03
C SER A 476 25.11 -0.43 -11.26
N LEU A 477 24.40 -0.86 -12.32
CA LEU A 477 23.00 -0.50 -12.54
C LEU A 477 22.06 -1.10 -11.47
N LEU A 478 22.55 -2.07 -10.68
CA LEU A 478 21.87 -2.67 -9.54
C LEU A 478 22.39 -2.12 -8.20
N ASP A 479 23.18 -1.03 -8.21
CA ASP A 479 23.69 -0.37 -7.01
C ASP A 479 22.61 0.55 -6.42
N PHE A 480 21.58 -0.06 -5.84
CA PHE A 480 20.47 0.66 -5.23
C PHE A 480 20.69 0.83 -3.72
N ASP A 481 20.71 2.10 -3.25
CA ASP A 481 20.69 2.43 -1.83
C ASP A 481 19.24 2.42 -1.32
N TYR A 482 18.96 1.54 -0.36
CA TYR A 482 17.63 1.41 0.25
C TYR A 482 17.14 2.73 0.87
N LYS A 483 18.03 3.63 1.33
CA LYS A 483 17.64 4.96 1.85
C LYS A 483 16.93 5.82 0.80
N GLN A 484 17.19 5.57 -0.48
CA GLN A 484 16.55 6.25 -1.60
C GLN A 484 15.20 5.61 -1.99
N TYR A 485 14.83 4.48 -1.39
CA TYR A 485 13.58 3.73 -1.66
C TYR A 485 12.55 3.77 -0.53
N VAL A 486 12.84 4.43 0.59
CA VAL A 486 11.94 4.58 1.75
C VAL A 486 10.92 5.71 1.56
N TYR A 487 11.18 6.61 0.63
CA TYR A 487 10.40 7.83 0.48
C TYR A 487 9.60 7.78 -0.81
N PHE A 488 8.31 7.43 -0.70
CA PHE A 488 7.15 8.14 -1.27
C PHE A 488 5.89 7.36 -0.85
N GLY A 489 5.62 7.46 0.44
CA GLY A 489 4.35 7.13 1.08
C GLY A 489 4.01 8.26 2.04
N TYR A 490 3.91 9.46 1.47
CA TYR A 490 3.12 10.63 1.88
C TYR A 490 3.03 11.55 0.68
#